data_AF-N8QDM3-F1
#
_entry.id   AF-N8QDM3-F1
#
_cell.length_a   1.000
_cell.length_b   1.000
_cell.length_c   1.000
_cell.angle_alpha   90.00
_cell.angle_beta   90.00
_cell.angle_gamma   90.00
#
_symmetry.space_group_name_H-M   'P 1'
#
loop_
_entity.id
_entity.type
_entity.pdbx_description
1 polymer ?
#
loop_
_entity_poly.entity_id
_entity_poly.type
_entity_poly.pdbx_seq_one_letter_code
_entity_poly.pdbx_strand_id
1 'polypeptide(L)'
;MPVVFFQPTQGKTMFKKIFLILLLSTGLQTIRADEIQNIKPSEFDIFLLKKGILDKNYKFLDTPEYEREKLKEIKKEIDLNPNSFKIIRTIRGPMQEINFDITILKAASNKDIEKPLSEFVDLVSSTFFPFYCKILSENIFTRVNPSTMKVNLIANDGSFIGEKEIKNTECDFEKFNYIDFTIPNNNFKTYPYPIFRISPQMPIFKSNELNGKNRYLTIEILVNKNGDVEKVGYPSIYFSNESDKVFEKVKPALLNMKFYPYIIDGEKKAFLITQPIELPVK
;
A
#
# COMPACT_ATOMS: atom_id res chain seq x y z
N MET A 1 -21.36 -71.47 -6.95
CA MET A 1 -21.29 -70.18 -6.22
C MET A 1 -20.20 -69.33 -6.87
N PRO A 2 -20.49 -68.09 -7.27
CA PRO A 2 -19.65 -67.36 -8.22
C PRO A 2 -18.46 -66.66 -7.55
N VAL A 3 -17.36 -66.63 -8.31
CA VAL A 3 -16.16 -65.84 -8.09
C VAL A 3 -16.43 -64.42 -8.59
N VAL A 4 -16.16 -63.40 -7.77
CA VAL A 4 -16.17 -62.00 -8.22
C VAL A 4 -14.78 -61.41 -8.01
N PHE A 5 -14.12 -61.15 -9.14
CA PHE A 5 -12.92 -60.32 -9.24
C PHE A 5 -13.29 -58.85 -8.96
N PHE A 6 -12.55 -58.18 -8.07
CA PHE A 6 -12.50 -56.72 -8.04
C PHE A 6 -11.20 -56.25 -8.68
N GLN A 7 -11.32 -55.58 -9.83
CA GLN A 7 -10.25 -54.81 -10.46
C GLN A 7 -9.95 -53.53 -9.66
N PRO A 8 -8.71 -52.99 -9.73
CA PRO A 8 -8.36 -51.74 -9.09
C PRO A 8 -8.72 -50.56 -10.01
N THR A 9 -9.57 -49.65 -9.54
CA THR A 9 -9.81 -48.38 -10.24
C THR A 9 -9.50 -47.17 -9.35
N GLN A 10 -8.56 -46.36 -9.88
CA GLN A 10 -8.49 -44.90 -9.72
C GLN A 10 -8.11 -44.30 -8.37
N GLY A 11 -6.88 -44.54 -7.91
CA GLY A 11 -6.26 -43.84 -6.78
C GLY A 11 -5.38 -42.62 -7.13
N LYS A 12 -5.27 -42.19 -8.40
CA LYS A 12 -4.31 -41.13 -8.80
C LYS A 12 -4.92 -39.74 -9.01
N THR A 13 -6.22 -39.63 -9.24
CA THR A 13 -6.89 -38.35 -9.52
C THR A 13 -7.30 -37.59 -8.26
N MET A 14 -7.52 -38.29 -7.14
CA MET A 14 -7.94 -37.65 -5.88
C MET A 14 -6.79 -36.91 -5.18
N PHE A 15 -5.57 -37.46 -5.20
CA PHE A 15 -4.39 -36.82 -4.61
C PHE A 15 -3.97 -35.53 -5.34
N LYS A 16 -4.10 -35.47 -6.68
CA LYS A 16 -3.84 -34.23 -7.43
C LYS A 16 -4.83 -33.13 -7.09
N LYS A 17 -6.11 -33.45 -6.86
CA LYS A 17 -7.12 -32.45 -6.47
C LYS A 17 -6.93 -31.96 -5.03
N ILE A 18 -6.54 -32.82 -4.10
CA ILE A 18 -6.25 -32.41 -2.71
C ILE A 18 -5.02 -31.49 -2.66
N PHE A 19 -3.97 -31.77 -3.44
CA PHE A 19 -2.79 -30.91 -3.52
C PHE A 19 -3.09 -29.54 -4.17
N LEU A 20 -3.96 -29.52 -5.19
CA LEU A 20 -4.41 -28.28 -5.84
C LEU A 20 -5.30 -27.43 -4.91
N ILE A 21 -6.14 -28.08 -4.09
CA ILE A 21 -6.99 -27.41 -3.11
C ILE A 21 -6.16 -26.86 -1.94
N LEU A 22 -5.11 -27.55 -1.51
CA LEU A 22 -4.18 -27.04 -0.49
C LEU A 22 -3.40 -25.81 -1.00
N LEU A 23 -2.95 -25.83 -2.26
CA LEU A 23 -2.29 -24.70 -2.92
C LEU A 23 -3.21 -23.49 -3.12
N LEU A 24 -4.53 -23.70 -3.18
CA LEU A 24 -5.52 -22.63 -3.27
C LEU A 24 -5.96 -22.11 -1.89
N SER A 25 -5.87 -22.92 -0.83
CA SER A 25 -6.22 -22.51 0.55
C SER A 25 -5.09 -21.81 1.30
N THR A 26 -3.83 -22.07 0.93
CA THR A 26 -2.71 -21.20 1.30
C THR A 26 -2.57 -20.20 0.16
N GLY A 27 -2.86 -18.92 0.37
CA GLY A 27 -2.65 -17.87 -0.63
C GLY A 27 -1.18 -17.64 -0.99
N LEU A 28 -0.38 -18.69 -1.16
CA LEU A 28 0.99 -18.63 -1.63
C LEU A 28 0.92 -18.29 -3.12
N GLN A 29 0.84 -17.00 -3.43
CA GLN A 29 1.28 -16.53 -4.74
C GLN A 29 2.71 -17.02 -4.90
N THR A 30 2.91 -17.98 -5.81
CA THR A 30 4.23 -18.41 -6.22
C THR A 30 4.76 -17.31 -7.11
N ILE A 31 5.29 -16.25 -6.49
CA ILE A 31 6.16 -15.32 -7.21
C ILE A 31 7.25 -16.19 -7.81
N ARG A 32 7.33 -16.11 -9.12
CA ARG A 32 8.24 -16.92 -9.91
C ARG A 32 9.67 -16.54 -9.50
N ALA A 33 10.54 -17.52 -9.27
CA ALA A 33 11.90 -17.24 -8.77
C ALA A 33 12.68 -16.29 -9.71
N ASP A 34 12.33 -16.31 -11.00
CA ASP A 34 12.77 -15.41 -12.07
C ASP A 34 12.30 -13.95 -11.90
N GLU A 35 11.15 -13.69 -11.28
CA GLU A 35 10.68 -12.32 -11.01
C GLU A 35 11.41 -11.67 -9.82
N ILE A 36 11.88 -12.47 -8.86
CA ILE A 36 12.62 -11.99 -7.68
C ILE A 36 14.06 -11.62 -8.04
N GLN A 37 14.67 -12.31 -9.00
CA GLN A 37 16.10 -12.11 -9.35
C GLN A 37 16.42 -10.72 -9.91
N ASN A 38 15.44 -10.01 -10.45
CA ASN A 38 15.63 -8.66 -11.02
C ASN A 38 15.34 -7.54 -10.01
N ILE A 39 15.02 -7.86 -8.76
CA ILE A 39 14.75 -6.86 -7.72
C ILE A 39 16.00 -6.71 -6.85
N LYS A 40 16.54 -5.50 -6.78
CA LYS A 40 17.63 -5.17 -5.85
C LYS A 40 17.14 -5.31 -4.40
N PRO A 41 17.78 -6.12 -3.54
CA PRO A 41 17.37 -6.28 -2.15
C PRO A 41 17.49 -4.98 -1.36
N SER A 42 16.54 -4.74 -0.45
CA SER A 42 16.62 -3.61 0.48
C SER A 42 17.74 -3.82 1.51
N GLU A 43 18.12 -2.76 2.22
CA GLU A 43 19.03 -2.89 3.37
C GLU A 43 18.49 -3.84 4.43
N PHE A 44 17.16 -3.86 4.60
CA PHE A 44 16.49 -4.72 5.56
C PHE A 44 16.45 -6.18 5.09
N ASP A 45 16.21 -6.45 3.80
CA ASP A 45 16.38 -7.78 3.21
C ASP A 45 17.79 -8.33 3.49
N ILE A 46 18.82 -7.52 3.21
CA ILE A 46 20.23 -7.89 3.41
C ILE A 46 20.51 -8.14 4.89
N PHE A 47 19.97 -7.32 5.78
CA PHE A 47 20.12 -7.49 7.22
C PHE A 47 19.54 -8.83 7.70
N LEU A 48 18.31 -9.16 7.30
CA LEU A 48 17.64 -10.41 7.70
C LEU A 48 18.33 -11.66 7.11
N LEU A 49 18.85 -11.58 5.88
CA LEU A 49 19.69 -12.63 5.29
C LEU A 49 20.99 -12.84 6.08
N LYS A 50 21.72 -11.76 6.40
CA LYS A 50 22.96 -11.84 7.19
C LYS A 50 22.73 -12.38 8.60
N LYS A 51 21.55 -12.13 9.16
CA LYS A 51 21.11 -12.66 10.45
C LYS A 51 20.70 -14.14 10.41
N GLY A 52 20.64 -14.75 9.24
CA GLY A 52 20.16 -16.13 9.09
C GLY A 52 18.67 -16.28 9.39
N ILE A 53 17.91 -15.18 9.34
CA ILE A 53 16.45 -15.19 9.52
C ILE A 53 15.76 -15.58 8.22
N LEU A 54 16.37 -15.23 7.08
CA LEU A 54 15.87 -15.56 5.75
C LEU A 54 16.80 -16.56 5.04
N ASP A 55 16.21 -17.43 4.22
CA ASP A 55 16.94 -18.24 3.25
C ASP A 55 17.30 -17.42 2.00
N LYS A 56 18.07 -18.00 1.08
CA LYS A 56 18.45 -17.37 -0.19
C LYS A 56 17.29 -17.02 -1.12
N ASN A 57 16.10 -17.56 -0.86
CA ASN A 57 14.86 -17.27 -1.58
C ASN A 57 13.98 -16.28 -0.79
N TYR A 58 14.55 -15.63 0.23
CA TYR A 58 13.88 -14.66 1.10
C TYR A 58 12.72 -15.26 1.91
N LYS A 59 12.71 -16.57 2.18
CA LYS A 59 11.73 -17.22 3.07
C LYS A 59 12.23 -17.25 4.51
N PHE A 60 11.33 -17.07 5.48
CA PHE A 60 11.69 -17.19 6.89
C PHE A 60 12.19 -18.60 7.24
N LEU A 61 13.31 -18.65 7.96
CA LEU A 61 13.87 -19.84 8.55
C LEU A 61 13.41 -19.94 10.00
N ASP A 62 12.95 -21.12 10.40
CA ASP A 62 12.60 -21.40 11.80
C ASP A 62 13.90 -21.51 12.63
N THR A 63 14.32 -20.38 13.18
CA THR A 63 15.57 -20.22 13.92
C THR A 63 15.31 -19.50 15.24
N PRO A 64 16.16 -19.70 16.28
CA PRO A 64 16.05 -18.94 17.51
C PRO A 64 16.18 -17.42 17.32
N GLU A 65 16.93 -16.97 16.30
CA GLU A 65 17.01 -15.54 15.95
C GLU A 65 15.66 -15.03 15.44
N TYR A 66 15.04 -15.77 14.51
CA TYR A 66 13.73 -15.43 13.97
C TYR A 66 12.62 -15.42 15.04
N GLU A 67 12.57 -16.42 15.92
CA GLU A 67 11.56 -16.46 17.00
C GLU A 67 11.71 -15.28 17.97
N ARG A 68 12.94 -14.78 18.19
CA ARG A 68 13.16 -13.54 18.95
C ARG A 68 12.66 -12.30 18.22
N GLU A 69 12.96 -12.17 16.93
CA GLU A 69 12.53 -11.02 16.12
C GLU A 69 11.01 -10.98 15.95
N LYS A 70 10.37 -12.13 15.75
CA LYS A 70 8.91 -12.29 15.58
C LYS A 70 8.09 -11.74 16.75
N LEU A 71 8.66 -11.74 17.95
CA LEU A 71 8.00 -11.20 19.15
C LEU A 71 8.18 -9.69 19.33
N LYS A 72 9.11 -9.06 18.59
CA LYS A 72 9.32 -7.62 18.70
C LYS A 72 8.14 -6.85 18.15
N GLU A 73 7.86 -5.74 18.79
CA GLU A 73 6.73 -4.88 18.48
C GLU A 73 7.19 -3.42 18.49
N ILE A 74 6.81 -2.68 17.46
CA ILE A 74 7.06 -1.24 17.33
C ILE A 74 5.72 -0.54 17.27
N LYS A 75 5.44 0.31 18.26
CA LYS A 75 4.22 1.12 18.33
C LYS A 75 4.52 2.56 17.97
N LYS A 76 3.64 3.17 17.17
CA LYS A 76 3.72 4.59 16.82
C LYS A 76 2.31 5.17 16.67
N GLU A 77 2.08 6.30 17.32
CA GLU A 77 0.87 7.10 17.09
C GLU A 77 0.97 7.84 15.75
N ILE A 78 -0.10 7.81 14.97
CA ILE A 78 -0.20 8.51 13.69
C ILE A 78 -1.16 9.69 13.86
N ASP A 79 -0.66 10.89 13.62
CA ASP A 79 -1.45 12.11 13.65
C ASP A 79 -1.89 12.51 12.23
N LEU A 80 -3.11 12.11 11.86
CA LEU A 80 -3.75 12.52 10.60
C LEU A 80 -4.81 13.60 10.83
N ASN A 81 -5.59 13.47 11.90
CA ASN A 81 -6.60 14.44 12.33
C ASN A 81 -6.92 14.20 13.81
N PRO A 82 -6.23 14.89 14.73
CA PRO A 82 -6.24 14.57 16.16
C PRO A 82 -7.57 14.90 16.83
N ASN A 83 -8.42 15.69 16.18
CA ASN A 83 -9.76 16.04 16.67
C ASN A 83 -10.84 15.04 16.25
N SER A 84 -10.52 14.10 15.35
CA SER A 84 -11.48 13.14 14.80
C SER A 84 -11.09 11.70 15.11
N PHE A 85 -9.79 11.40 15.08
CA PHE A 85 -9.28 10.05 15.26
C PHE A 85 -8.04 10.04 16.14
N LYS A 86 -7.90 8.96 16.92
CA LYS A 86 -6.62 8.53 17.49
C LYS A 86 -6.22 7.23 16.80
N ILE A 87 -5.01 7.18 16.24
CA ILE A 87 -4.55 6.03 15.47
C ILE A 87 -3.24 5.53 16.07
N ILE A 88 -3.22 4.28 16.52
CA ILE A 88 -2.01 3.59 16.97
C ILE A 88 -1.66 2.55 15.90
N ARG A 89 -0.49 2.73 15.28
CA ARG A 89 0.09 1.72 14.40
C ARG A 89 1.05 0.85 15.20
N THR A 90 0.86 -0.44 15.07
CA THR A 90 1.71 -1.46 15.66
C THR A 90 2.28 -2.33 14.55
N ILE A 91 3.60 -2.48 14.50
CA ILE A 91 4.29 -3.42 13.59
C ILE A 91 4.91 -4.52 14.44
N ARG A 92 4.57 -5.77 14.15
CA ARG A 92 5.11 -6.93 14.86
C ARG A 92 5.95 -7.81 13.94
N GLY A 93 7.01 -8.35 14.52
CA GLY A 93 7.98 -9.16 13.82
C GLY A 93 8.69 -8.36 12.71
N PRO A 94 9.36 -9.05 11.79
CA PRO A 94 9.86 -8.45 10.56
C PRO A 94 8.70 -8.13 9.61
N MET A 95 7.87 -7.14 9.96
CA MET A 95 6.71 -6.68 9.17
C MET A 95 5.72 -7.80 8.81
N GLN A 96 5.47 -8.74 9.73
CA GLN A 96 4.54 -9.85 9.49
C GLN A 96 3.10 -9.48 9.87
N GLU A 97 2.94 -8.61 10.86
CA GLU A 97 1.65 -8.08 11.28
C GLU A 97 1.76 -6.56 11.38
N ILE A 98 0.86 -5.84 10.71
CA ILE A 98 0.74 -4.39 10.76
C ILE A 98 -0.67 -4.06 11.24
N ASN A 99 -0.82 -3.69 12.49
CA ASN A 99 -2.11 -3.38 13.10
C ASN A 99 -2.32 -1.86 13.16
N PHE A 100 -3.52 -1.43 12.83
CA PHE A 100 -4.00 -0.06 12.97
C PHE A 100 -5.18 -0.06 13.94
N ASP A 101 -4.93 0.34 15.18
CA ASP A 101 -5.95 0.51 16.20
C ASP A 101 -6.46 1.96 16.13
N ILE A 102 -7.73 2.14 15.78
CA ILE A 102 -8.32 3.44 15.44
C ILE A 102 -9.48 3.72 16.38
N THR A 103 -9.34 4.79 17.16
CA THR A 103 -10.41 5.33 18.00
C THR A 103 -11.09 6.50 17.28
N ILE A 104 -12.41 6.42 17.11
CA ILE A 104 -13.21 7.53 16.59
C ILE A 104 -13.62 8.43 17.76
N LEU A 105 -12.98 9.59 17.88
CA LEU A 105 -13.15 10.46 19.05
C LEU A 105 -14.54 11.12 19.11
N LYS A 106 -15.21 11.24 17.96
CA LYS A 106 -16.56 11.83 17.86
C LYS A 106 -17.69 10.84 18.13
N ALA A 107 -17.43 9.53 18.08
CA ALA A 107 -18.41 8.52 18.46
C ALA A 107 -18.24 8.26 19.96
N ALA A 108 -19.22 8.66 20.77
CA ALA A 108 -19.16 8.42 22.21
C ALA A 108 -19.29 6.92 22.50
N SER A 109 -20.10 6.22 21.70
CA SER A 109 -20.26 4.76 21.74
C SER A 109 -20.46 4.19 20.33
N ASN A 110 -20.36 2.87 20.19
CA ASN A 110 -20.62 2.18 18.91
C ASN A 110 -22.06 2.36 18.39
N LYS A 111 -23.00 2.72 19.27
CA LYS A 111 -24.40 3.02 18.92
C LYS A 111 -24.58 4.33 18.15
N ASP A 112 -23.59 5.22 18.16
CA ASP A 112 -23.66 6.52 17.49
C ASP A 112 -23.37 6.45 15.98
N ILE A 113 -23.08 5.25 15.46
CA ILE A 113 -22.73 5.04 14.06
C ILE A 113 -24.00 4.64 13.28
N GLU A 114 -24.56 5.59 12.55
CA GLU A 114 -25.82 5.44 11.79
C GLU A 114 -25.72 4.49 10.57
N LYS A 115 -24.51 4.24 10.07
CA LYS A 115 -24.25 3.35 8.93
C LYS A 115 -23.98 1.92 9.37
N PRO A 116 -24.21 0.90 8.51
CA PRO A 116 -23.79 -0.46 8.85
C PRO A 116 -22.29 -0.47 9.13
N LEU A 117 -21.91 -1.04 10.29
CA LEU A 117 -20.54 -1.01 10.82
C LEU A 117 -19.52 -1.52 9.79
N SER A 118 -19.91 -2.49 8.95
CA SER A 118 -19.07 -3.03 7.87
C SER A 118 -18.64 -1.99 6.84
N GLU A 119 -19.54 -1.10 6.39
CA GLU A 119 -19.19 -0.06 5.41
C GLU A 119 -18.17 0.93 5.97
N PHE A 120 -18.27 1.23 7.26
CA PHE A 120 -17.35 2.13 7.93
C PHE A 120 -15.96 1.50 8.09
N VAL A 121 -15.92 0.24 8.50
CA VAL A 121 -14.67 -0.55 8.57
C VAL A 121 -14.03 -0.69 7.19
N ASP A 122 -14.82 -0.90 6.13
CA ASP A 122 -14.32 -1.01 4.76
C ASP A 122 -13.73 0.32 4.25
N LEU A 123 -14.38 1.44 4.53
CA LEU A 123 -13.87 2.77 4.19
C LEU A 123 -12.52 3.04 4.87
N VAL A 124 -12.42 2.75 6.17
CA VAL A 124 -11.18 2.95 6.92
C VAL A 124 -10.11 1.95 6.47
N SER A 125 -10.46 0.70 6.21
CA SER A 125 -9.47 -0.29 5.73
C SER A 125 -8.94 0.04 4.34
N SER A 126 -9.80 0.47 3.42
CA SER A 126 -9.38 0.94 2.09
C SER A 126 -8.49 2.18 2.17
N THR A 127 -8.61 2.94 3.26
CA THR A 127 -7.74 4.09 3.55
C THR A 127 -6.32 3.61 3.92
N PHE A 128 -6.16 2.64 4.81
CA PHE A 128 -4.82 2.18 5.24
C PHE A 128 -4.17 1.18 4.30
N PHE A 129 -4.95 0.48 3.49
CA PHE A 129 -4.46 -0.58 2.60
C PHE A 129 -3.34 -0.13 1.63
N PRO A 130 -3.42 1.03 0.95
CA PRO A 130 -2.33 1.51 0.10
C PRO A 130 -1.03 1.75 0.85
N PHE A 131 -1.11 2.26 2.09
CA PHE A 131 0.06 2.50 2.94
C PHE A 131 0.71 1.18 3.36
N TYR A 132 -0.10 0.19 3.73
CA TYR A 132 0.36 -1.16 4.00
C TYR A 132 1.10 -1.76 2.81
N CYS A 133 0.50 -1.75 1.61
CA CYS A 133 1.15 -2.30 0.42
C CYS A 133 2.44 -1.58 0.03
N LYS A 134 2.53 -0.27 0.27
CA LYS A 134 3.76 0.51 0.08
C LYS A 134 4.87 0.11 1.04
N ILE A 135 4.58 -0.04 2.34
CA ILE A 135 5.59 -0.53 3.29
C ILE A 135 6.14 -1.89 2.84
N LEU A 136 5.25 -2.78 2.40
CA LEU A 136 5.65 -4.10 1.98
C LEU A 136 6.36 -4.12 0.62
N SER A 137 6.08 -3.20 -0.30
CA SER A 137 6.71 -3.20 -1.62
C SER A 137 8.21 -2.91 -1.57
N GLU A 138 8.69 -2.27 -0.50
CA GLU A 138 10.09 -1.89 -0.29
C GLU A 138 11.03 -3.09 -0.07
N ASN A 139 10.50 -4.26 0.31
CA ASN A 139 11.28 -5.45 0.65
C ASN A 139 10.90 -6.63 -0.25
N ILE A 140 11.86 -7.52 -0.51
CA ILE A 140 11.62 -8.74 -1.27
C ILE A 140 10.92 -9.76 -0.37
N PHE A 141 11.37 -9.93 0.88
CA PHE A 141 10.86 -10.98 1.77
C PHE A 141 9.36 -10.81 2.08
N THR A 142 8.84 -9.59 2.14
CA THR A 142 7.42 -9.27 2.36
C THR A 142 6.53 -9.64 1.18
N ARG A 143 7.10 -9.88 -0.01
CA ARG A 143 6.38 -10.40 -1.17
C ARG A 143 6.30 -11.91 -1.16
N VAL A 144 7.31 -12.57 -0.57
CA VAL A 144 7.45 -14.04 -0.55
C VAL A 144 6.76 -14.67 0.66
N ASN A 145 6.77 -13.98 1.81
CA ASN A 145 6.20 -14.48 3.06
C ASN A 145 4.84 -13.85 3.33
N PRO A 146 3.95 -14.56 4.05
CA PRO A 146 2.68 -13.98 4.46
C PRO A 146 2.91 -12.80 5.40
N SER A 147 2.16 -11.73 5.15
CA SER A 147 2.00 -10.59 6.05
C SER A 147 0.53 -10.20 6.10
N THR A 148 0.09 -9.66 7.23
CA THR A 148 -1.28 -9.18 7.42
C THR A 148 -1.31 -7.72 7.85
N MET A 149 -2.30 -7.00 7.35
CA MET A 149 -2.76 -5.76 7.93
C MET A 149 -4.02 -6.04 8.71
N LYS A 150 -4.10 -5.59 9.97
CA LYS A 150 -5.35 -5.59 10.73
C LYS A 150 -5.77 -4.15 11.01
N VAL A 151 -7.03 -3.84 10.79
CA VAL A 151 -7.62 -2.54 11.15
C VAL A 151 -8.68 -2.81 12.20
N ASN A 152 -8.49 -2.25 13.40
CA ASN A 152 -9.43 -2.38 14.52
C ASN A 152 -10.05 -1.01 14.78
N LEU A 153 -11.37 -0.93 14.77
CA LEU A 153 -12.11 0.30 15.03
C LEU A 153 -12.83 0.20 16.38
N ILE A 154 -12.64 1.23 17.20
CA ILE A 154 -13.30 1.39 18.49
C ILE A 154 -13.87 2.80 18.63
N ALA A 155 -14.95 2.94 19.39
CA ALA A 155 -15.50 4.24 19.78
C ALA A 155 -14.70 4.83 20.95
N ASN A 156 -15.00 6.07 21.32
CA ASN A 156 -14.25 6.79 22.36
C ASN A 156 -14.38 6.16 23.75
N ASP A 157 -15.50 5.50 24.06
CA ASP A 157 -15.69 4.70 25.28
C ASP A 157 -14.97 3.34 25.27
N GLY A 158 -14.30 3.00 24.16
CA GLY A 158 -13.64 1.70 23.94
C GLY A 158 -14.56 0.61 23.41
N SER A 159 -15.84 0.89 23.15
CA SER A 159 -16.76 -0.08 22.56
C SER A 159 -16.33 -0.46 21.14
N PHE A 160 -16.40 -1.75 20.84
CA PHE A 160 -15.99 -2.29 19.55
C PHE A 160 -16.96 -1.88 18.44
N ILE A 161 -16.39 -1.42 17.33
CA ILE A 161 -17.11 -1.07 16.11
C ILE A 161 -16.92 -2.19 15.09
N GLY A 162 -15.67 -2.58 14.83
CA GLY A 162 -15.41 -3.62 13.84
C GLY A 162 -13.92 -3.83 13.60
N GLU A 163 -13.61 -4.92 12.91
CA GLU A 163 -12.25 -5.22 12.48
C GLU A 163 -12.23 -5.75 11.05
N LYS A 164 -11.09 -5.56 10.39
CA LYS A 164 -10.81 -6.18 9.09
C LYS A 164 -9.35 -6.58 9.01
N GLU A 165 -9.12 -7.79 8.53
CA GLU A 165 -7.79 -8.30 8.21
C GLU A 165 -7.63 -8.38 6.69
N ILE A 166 -6.49 -7.92 6.18
CA ILE A 166 -6.13 -7.89 4.77
C ILE A 166 -4.75 -8.51 4.61
N LYS A 167 -4.60 -9.45 3.66
CA LYS A 167 -3.32 -10.13 3.43
C LYS A 167 -2.47 -9.40 2.40
N ASN A 168 -1.15 -9.53 2.50
CA ASN A 168 -0.23 -8.96 1.52
C ASN A 168 -0.41 -9.51 0.10
N THR A 169 -1.04 -10.68 -0.05
CA THR A 169 -1.41 -11.27 -1.35
C THR A 169 -2.43 -10.44 -2.13
N GLU A 170 -3.12 -9.51 -1.45
CA GLU A 170 -4.04 -8.57 -2.07
C GLU A 170 -3.30 -7.34 -2.64
N CYS A 171 -2.03 -7.13 -2.29
CA CYS A 171 -1.23 -6.01 -2.77
C CYS A 171 -0.77 -6.21 -4.22
N ASP A 172 -1.10 -5.23 -5.07
CA ASP A 172 -0.47 -5.07 -6.38
C ASP A 172 0.87 -4.35 -6.21
N PHE A 173 1.91 -5.09 -5.82
CA PHE A 173 3.22 -4.54 -5.45
C PHE A 173 3.84 -3.64 -6.53
N GLU A 174 3.55 -3.90 -7.81
CA GLU A 174 4.07 -3.08 -8.91
C GLU A 174 3.55 -1.65 -8.84
N LYS A 175 2.27 -1.46 -8.47
CA LYS A 175 1.67 -0.13 -8.28
C LYS A 175 2.27 0.66 -7.12
N PHE A 176 2.92 -0.03 -6.18
CA PHE A 176 3.49 0.57 -4.96
C PHE A 176 5.01 0.59 -4.97
N ASN A 177 5.66 0.15 -6.06
CA ASN A 177 7.11 0.15 -6.21
C ASN A 177 7.56 1.38 -7.01
N TYR A 178 7.57 2.55 -6.34
CA TYR A 178 7.97 3.82 -6.93
C TYR A 178 8.92 4.58 -6.00
N ILE A 179 9.70 5.50 -6.57
CA ILE A 179 10.54 6.44 -5.83
C ILE A 179 9.66 7.55 -5.27
N ASP A 180 9.69 7.77 -3.96
CA ASP A 180 8.86 8.79 -3.32
C ASP A 180 9.60 10.10 -3.07
N PHE A 181 9.34 11.11 -3.90
CA PHE A 181 9.84 12.48 -3.73
C PHE A 181 8.96 13.35 -2.82
N THR A 182 7.84 12.85 -2.32
CA THR A 182 6.96 13.59 -1.40
C THR A 182 7.52 13.65 0.02
N ILE A 183 8.38 12.68 0.36
CA ILE A 183 9.03 12.59 1.67
C ILE A 183 10.46 13.11 1.54
N PRO A 184 10.90 14.04 2.40
CA PRO A 184 12.29 14.48 2.42
C PRO A 184 13.19 13.33 2.89
N ASN A 185 13.76 12.58 1.95
CA ASN A 185 14.74 11.54 2.21
C ASN A 185 16.14 12.05 1.81
N ASN A 186 17.12 11.93 2.72
CA ASN A 186 18.50 12.34 2.47
C ASN A 186 19.13 11.59 1.29
N ASN A 187 18.67 10.38 0.98
CA ASN A 187 19.20 9.58 -0.14
C ASN A 187 18.79 10.13 -1.52
N PHE A 188 17.75 10.98 -1.61
CA PHE A 188 17.35 11.60 -2.89
C PHE A 188 18.08 12.91 -3.18
N LYS A 189 18.83 13.48 -2.23
CA LYS A 189 19.62 14.69 -2.46
C LYS A 189 20.70 14.52 -3.53
N THR A 190 21.13 13.28 -3.76
CA THR A 190 22.13 12.93 -4.78
C THR A 190 21.53 12.70 -6.17
N TYR A 191 20.21 12.57 -6.30
CA TYR A 191 19.57 12.32 -7.58
C TYR A 191 18.83 13.58 -8.08
N PRO A 192 18.85 13.87 -9.39
CA PRO A 192 18.17 15.03 -9.93
C PRO A 192 16.66 14.92 -9.71
N TYR A 193 16.00 16.03 -9.44
CA TYR A 193 14.54 16.07 -9.32
C TYR A 193 13.88 15.76 -10.68
N PRO A 194 12.71 15.08 -10.73
CA PRO A 194 12.02 14.79 -11.99
C PRO A 194 11.75 16.04 -12.85
N ILE A 195 11.93 15.90 -14.17
CA ILE A 195 11.82 17.00 -15.14
C ILE A 195 10.63 16.77 -16.07
N PHE A 196 9.84 17.82 -16.30
CA PHE A 196 8.76 17.81 -17.27
C PHE A 196 9.25 17.62 -18.71
N ARG A 197 8.57 16.72 -19.42
CA ARG A 197 8.61 16.61 -20.88
C ARG A 197 7.46 17.39 -21.50
N ILE A 198 6.29 17.36 -20.88
CA ILE A 198 5.11 18.14 -21.25
C ILE A 198 4.56 18.75 -19.96
N SER A 199 4.59 20.08 -19.86
CA SER A 199 4.03 20.80 -18.72
C SER A 199 2.49 20.74 -18.71
N PRO A 200 1.85 20.72 -17.54
CA PRO A 200 0.40 20.71 -17.45
C PRO A 200 -0.20 22.01 -17.99
N GLN A 201 -1.23 21.90 -18.84
CA GLN A 201 -1.97 23.05 -19.36
C GLN A 201 -3.11 23.41 -18.42
N MET A 202 -2.85 24.31 -17.46
CA MET A 202 -3.84 24.65 -16.42
C MET A 202 -5.08 25.32 -17.00
N PRO A 203 -6.28 24.90 -16.59
CA PRO A 203 -7.51 25.54 -17.01
C PRO A 203 -7.63 26.95 -16.40
N ILE A 204 -8.39 27.81 -17.07
CA ILE A 204 -8.71 29.15 -16.57
C ILE A 204 -9.84 29.05 -15.55
N PHE A 205 -9.71 29.79 -14.45
CA PHE A 205 -10.73 29.92 -13.41
C PHE A 205 -11.35 31.31 -13.44
N LYS A 206 -12.67 31.37 -13.33
CA LYS A 206 -13.41 32.61 -13.07
C LYS A 206 -13.25 32.99 -11.60
N SER A 207 -13.31 34.29 -11.30
CA SER A 207 -13.20 34.82 -9.93
C SER A 207 -14.15 34.14 -8.93
N ASN A 208 -15.40 33.86 -9.33
CA ASN A 208 -16.37 33.17 -8.48
C ASN A 208 -16.04 31.68 -8.21
N GLU A 209 -15.28 31.00 -9.08
CA GLU A 209 -14.87 29.61 -8.88
C GLU A 209 -13.77 29.48 -7.81
N LEU A 210 -13.04 30.57 -7.52
CA LEU A 210 -11.97 30.63 -6.53
C LEU A 210 -12.30 31.54 -5.34
N ASN A 211 -13.59 31.90 -5.16
CA ASN A 211 -14.04 32.82 -4.11
C ASN A 211 -13.28 34.17 -4.10
N GLY A 212 -12.93 34.66 -5.28
CA GLY A 212 -12.24 35.94 -5.49
C GLY A 212 -10.79 35.99 -5.02
N LYS A 213 -10.14 34.85 -4.75
CA LYS A 213 -8.74 34.80 -4.28
C LYS A 213 -7.92 33.77 -5.04
N ASN A 214 -6.62 34.02 -5.19
CA ASN A 214 -5.70 33.00 -5.70
C ASN A 214 -5.74 31.76 -4.81
N ARG A 215 -5.64 30.58 -5.42
CA ARG A 215 -5.64 29.31 -4.70
C ARG A 215 -4.34 28.57 -4.94
N TYR A 216 -3.76 28.04 -3.88
CA TYR A 216 -2.56 27.19 -3.92
C TYR A 216 -2.97 25.77 -3.57
N LEU A 217 -2.59 24.83 -4.42
CA LEU A 217 -2.81 23.40 -4.21
C LEU A 217 -1.47 22.68 -4.24
N THR A 218 -1.28 21.73 -3.34
CA THR A 218 -0.19 20.76 -3.42
C THR A 218 -0.80 19.43 -3.81
N ILE A 219 -0.50 18.96 -5.03
CA ILE A 219 -1.10 17.75 -5.60
C ILE A 219 -0.07 16.62 -5.61
N GLU A 220 -0.44 15.42 -5.18
CA GLU A 220 0.38 14.23 -5.36
C GLU A 220 0.15 13.60 -6.73
N ILE A 221 1.23 13.18 -7.38
CA ILE A 221 1.22 12.70 -8.75
C ILE A 221 2.11 11.46 -8.86
N LEU A 222 1.51 10.35 -9.27
CA LEU A 222 2.23 9.10 -9.55
C LEU A 222 2.53 9.02 -11.05
N VAL A 223 3.80 8.86 -11.36
CA VAL A 223 4.34 8.78 -12.71
C VAL A 223 4.95 7.40 -12.92
N ASN A 224 4.64 6.77 -14.04
CA ASN A 224 5.17 5.44 -14.33
C ASN A 224 6.58 5.49 -14.93
N LYS A 225 7.14 4.30 -15.16
CA LYS A 225 8.49 4.12 -15.73
C LYS A 225 8.70 4.79 -17.10
N ASN A 226 7.63 5.12 -17.84
CA ASN A 226 7.71 5.78 -19.14
C ASN A 226 7.60 7.31 -19.05
N GLY A 227 7.39 7.85 -17.84
CA GLY A 227 7.17 9.27 -17.63
C GLY A 227 5.74 9.74 -17.91
N ASP A 228 4.78 8.82 -18.03
CA ASP A 228 3.36 9.18 -18.13
C ASP A 228 2.73 9.21 -16.73
N VAL A 229 1.84 10.18 -16.48
CA VAL A 229 1.11 10.29 -15.21
C VAL A 229 0.01 9.23 -15.17
N GLU A 230 0.05 8.36 -14.17
CA GLU A 230 -0.96 7.32 -13.97
C GLU A 230 -2.04 7.72 -12.96
N LYS A 231 -1.67 8.47 -11.93
CA LYS A 231 -2.59 8.92 -10.88
C LYS A 231 -2.26 10.32 -10.42
N VAL A 232 -3.32 11.04 -10.06
CA VAL A 232 -3.27 12.39 -9.50
C VAL A 232 -4.23 12.40 -8.32
N GLY A 233 -3.82 12.94 -7.18
CA GLY A 233 -4.68 13.03 -6.00
C GLY A 233 -4.41 14.25 -5.14
N TYR A 234 -5.46 14.74 -4.50
CA TYR A 234 -5.41 15.94 -3.66
C TYR A 234 -6.14 15.71 -2.32
N PRO A 235 -5.47 15.79 -1.16
CA PRO A 235 -4.03 16.07 -1.01
C PRO A 235 -3.14 14.87 -1.38
N SER A 236 -3.72 13.66 -1.47
CA SER A 236 -2.95 12.44 -1.75
C SER A 236 -3.58 11.59 -2.84
N ILE A 237 -2.77 10.81 -3.57
CA ILE A 237 -3.26 9.79 -4.53
C ILE A 237 -4.04 8.64 -3.87
N TYR A 238 -3.93 8.50 -2.54
CA TYR A 238 -4.66 7.50 -1.76
C TYR A 238 -5.90 8.08 -1.09
N PHE A 239 -5.87 9.37 -0.76
CA PHE A 239 -6.91 10.10 -0.05
C PHE A 239 -7.39 11.31 -0.84
N SER A 240 -7.65 11.10 -2.13
CA SER A 240 -8.02 12.17 -3.03
C SER A 240 -9.44 12.65 -2.71
N ASN A 241 -9.59 13.95 -2.42
CA ASN A 241 -10.87 14.62 -2.27
C ASN A 241 -11.46 14.91 -3.66
N GLU A 242 -12.07 13.90 -4.26
CA GLU A 242 -12.73 13.99 -5.57
C GLU A 242 -13.97 14.91 -5.56
N SER A 243 -14.43 15.38 -4.39
CA SER A 243 -15.56 16.33 -4.29
C SER A 243 -15.15 17.80 -4.49
N ASP A 244 -13.84 18.10 -4.50
CA ASP A 244 -13.35 19.46 -4.72
C ASP A 244 -13.43 19.84 -6.21
N LYS A 245 -14.38 20.72 -6.54
CA LYS A 245 -14.63 21.17 -7.93
C LYS A 245 -13.42 21.83 -8.60
N VAL A 246 -12.53 22.46 -7.83
CA VAL A 246 -11.31 23.06 -8.40
C VAL A 246 -10.34 21.95 -8.75
N PHE A 247 -10.17 20.97 -7.86
CA PHE A 247 -9.34 19.80 -8.12
C PHE A 247 -9.85 19.01 -9.34
N GLU A 248 -11.16 18.74 -9.40
CA GLU A 248 -11.81 18.04 -10.51
C GLU A 248 -11.51 18.72 -11.86
N LYS A 249 -11.50 20.05 -11.90
CA LYS A 249 -11.21 20.83 -13.10
C LYS A 249 -9.73 20.79 -13.50
N VAL A 250 -8.78 20.80 -12.55
CA VAL A 250 -7.34 20.72 -12.86
C VAL A 250 -6.85 19.30 -13.15
N LYS A 251 -7.52 18.27 -12.61
CA LYS A 251 -7.10 16.86 -12.70
C LYS A 251 -6.82 16.39 -14.14
N PRO A 252 -7.64 16.70 -15.17
CA PRO A 252 -7.34 16.33 -16.55
C PRO A 252 -6.04 16.93 -17.09
N ALA A 253 -5.73 18.18 -16.73
CA ALA A 253 -4.50 18.84 -17.16
C ALA A 253 -3.26 18.15 -16.57
N LEU A 254 -3.37 17.70 -15.31
CA LEU A 254 -2.32 16.98 -14.60
C LEU A 254 -2.16 15.54 -15.11
N LEU A 255 -3.24 14.86 -15.49
CA LEU A 255 -3.17 13.52 -16.08
C LEU A 255 -2.51 13.54 -17.47
N ASN A 256 -2.65 14.64 -18.21
CA ASN A 256 -2.08 14.79 -19.56
C ASN A 256 -0.62 15.24 -19.58
N MET A 257 -0.10 15.74 -18.46
CA MET A 257 1.30 16.16 -18.39
C MET A 257 2.23 14.94 -18.41
N LYS A 258 3.50 15.17 -18.77
CA LYS A 258 4.48 14.09 -18.91
C LYS A 258 5.82 14.50 -18.34
N PHE A 259 6.56 13.52 -17.85
CA PHE A 259 7.94 13.65 -17.44
C PHE A 259 8.87 12.90 -18.38
N TYR A 260 10.16 13.20 -18.29
CA TYR A 260 11.16 12.27 -18.80
C TYR A 260 11.18 11.01 -17.92
N PRO A 261 11.41 9.81 -18.50
CA PRO A 261 11.62 8.59 -17.72
C PRO A 261 12.69 8.80 -16.66
N TYR A 262 12.39 8.43 -15.42
CA TYR A 262 13.34 8.56 -14.33
C TYR A 262 14.24 7.33 -14.26
N ILE A 263 15.56 7.54 -14.25
CA ILE A 263 16.54 6.45 -14.33
C ILE A 263 17.41 6.46 -13.06
N ILE A 264 17.43 5.34 -12.34
CA ILE A 264 18.37 5.07 -11.23
C ILE A 264 19.13 3.79 -11.58
N ASP A 265 20.46 3.82 -11.45
CA ASP A 265 21.33 2.66 -11.70
C ASP A 265 21.09 1.98 -13.06
N GLY A 266 20.73 2.76 -14.10
CA GLY A 266 20.45 2.26 -15.45
C GLY A 266 19.02 1.71 -15.66
N GLU A 267 18.18 1.70 -14.63
CA GLU A 267 16.80 1.20 -14.70
C GLU A 267 15.77 2.32 -14.65
N LYS A 268 14.72 2.21 -15.46
CA LYS A 268 13.56 3.10 -15.38
C LYS A 268 12.73 2.79 -14.14
N LYS A 269 12.41 3.80 -13.34
CA LYS A 269 11.59 3.68 -12.13
C LYS A 269 10.36 4.58 -12.22
N ALA A 270 9.24 4.07 -11.70
CA ALA A 270 8.10 4.92 -11.38
C ALA A 270 8.46 5.84 -10.21
N PHE A 271 7.79 6.98 -10.08
CA PHE A 271 8.00 7.91 -8.99
C PHE A 271 6.73 8.65 -8.59
N LEU A 272 6.64 9.02 -7.32
CA LEU A 272 5.61 9.88 -6.73
C LEU A 272 6.22 11.23 -6.42
N ILE A 273 5.52 12.30 -6.76
CA ILE A 273 5.98 13.69 -6.59
C ILE A 273 4.83 14.58 -6.12
N THR A 274 5.16 15.62 -5.35
CA THR A 274 4.23 16.73 -5.08
C THR A 274 4.43 17.84 -6.09
N GLN A 275 3.36 18.26 -6.75
CA GLN A 275 3.34 19.41 -7.63
C GLN A 275 2.59 20.58 -6.96
N PRO A 276 3.27 21.67 -6.60
CA PRO A 276 2.60 22.90 -6.23
C PRO A 276 1.94 23.53 -7.47
N ILE A 277 0.71 24.00 -7.31
CA ILE A 277 -0.07 24.66 -8.36
C ILE A 277 -0.60 25.96 -7.78
N GLU A 278 -0.26 27.07 -8.43
CA GLU A 278 -0.89 28.36 -8.21
C GLU A 278 -1.99 28.56 -9.25
N LEU A 279 -3.20 28.85 -8.78
CA LEU A 279 -4.36 29.17 -9.60
C LEU A 279 -4.69 30.65 -9.41
N PRO A 280 -4.25 31.53 -10.32
CA PRO A 280 -4.51 32.95 -10.23
C PRO A 280 -5.97 33.26 -10.59
N VAL A 281 -6.56 34.24 -9.91
CA VAL A 281 -7.84 34.83 -10.32
C VAL A 281 -7.60 35.72 -11.53
N LYS A 282 -8.40 35.51 -12.59
CA LYS A 282 -8.52 36.47 -13.70
C LYS A 282 -9.67 37.43 -13.48
#